data_AF-A0A7W7WAP4-F1
#
_entry.id   AF-A0A7W7WAP4-F1
#
_cell.length_a   1.000
_cell.length_b   1.000
_cell.length_c   1.000
_cell.angle_alpha   90.00
_cell.angle_beta   90.00
_cell.angle_gamma   90.00
#
_symmetry.space_group_name_H-M   'P 1'
#
loop_
_entity.id
_entity.type
_entity.pdbx_description
1 polymer ?
#
loop_
_entity_poly.entity_id
_entity_poly.type
_entity_poly.pdbx_seq_one_letter_code
_entity_poly.pdbx_strand_id
1 'polypeptide(L)'
;MALHPGGRARVGARGVAGAGGRRRRPRGGRDPRSAQLVEIAIDALDIAAVRPFWKAVMGYGDEAGASGPQDPLIDPAGQGPAIWFQQMHAPRPQRNRIHFDVSVPHDEAPHRITAALAAGGVLLSDAKAPAFWVLADVEGNEACVTTWQGRD
;
A
#
# COMPACT_ATOMS: atom_id res chain seq x y z
N MET A 1 60.82 -17.28 3.85
CA MET A 1 61.38 -16.59 5.03
C MET A 1 60.39 -15.49 5.38
N ALA A 2 59.33 -15.83 6.12
CA ALA A 2 59.24 -15.71 7.59
C ALA A 2 59.01 -14.24 7.98
N LEU A 3 58.09 -13.83 8.85
CA LEU A 3 57.07 -14.44 9.71
C LEU A 3 56.24 -13.22 10.21
N HIS A 4 54.94 -13.42 10.41
CA HIS A 4 54.02 -12.60 11.22
C HIS A 4 54.54 -12.37 12.67
N PRO A 5 53.80 -11.75 13.62
CA PRO A 5 52.73 -10.74 13.59
C PRO A 5 52.92 -9.65 14.70
N GLY A 6 52.06 -8.62 14.74
CA GLY A 6 51.96 -7.72 15.88
C GLY A 6 50.50 -7.39 16.18
N GLY A 7 49.89 -8.14 17.11
CA GLY A 7 48.53 -7.94 17.56
C GLY A 7 48.42 -7.48 19.01
N ARG A 8 47.15 -7.31 19.42
CA ARG A 8 46.57 -7.06 20.76
C ARG A 8 46.17 -5.59 20.99
N ALA A 9 45.02 -5.25 21.58
CA ALA A 9 44.05 -6.06 22.33
C ALA A 9 42.61 -5.57 22.13
N ARG A 10 41.68 -6.51 22.28
CA ARG A 10 40.24 -6.31 22.47
C ARG A 10 39.98 -5.69 23.83
N VAL A 11 38.99 -4.80 23.91
CA VAL A 11 38.21 -4.60 25.14
C VAL A 11 36.82 -5.15 24.88
N GLY A 12 36.51 -6.27 25.54
CA GLY A 12 35.17 -6.81 25.64
C GLY A 12 34.46 -6.21 26.85
N ALA A 13 33.16 -5.98 26.71
CA ALA A 13 32.26 -5.83 27.83
C ALA A 13 31.03 -6.72 27.60
N ARG A 14 31.13 -7.91 28.19
CA ARG A 14 30.11 -8.74 28.84
C ARG A 14 28.73 -8.82 28.18
N GLY A 15 28.46 -9.99 27.61
CA GLY A 15 27.12 -10.44 27.27
C GLY A 15 26.24 -10.59 28.50
N VAL A 16 24.96 -10.27 28.31
CA VAL A 16 23.87 -10.88 29.06
C VAL A 16 23.35 -11.99 28.17
N ALA A 17 23.60 -13.23 28.58
CA ALA A 17 23.04 -14.41 27.94
C ALA A 17 21.52 -14.40 28.15
N GLY A 18 20.78 -13.84 27.19
CA GLY A 18 19.38 -14.17 27.01
C GLY A 18 19.32 -15.60 26.51
N ALA A 19 18.90 -16.52 27.38
CA ALA A 19 18.73 -17.93 27.07
C ALA A 19 17.97 -18.08 25.74
N GLY A 20 18.71 -18.51 24.71
CA GLY A 20 18.15 -18.88 23.42
C GLY A 20 17.26 -20.08 23.59
N GLY A 21 16.00 -19.84 23.95
CA GLY A 21 14.93 -20.80 23.78
C GLY A 21 14.85 -21.11 22.31
N ARG A 22 15.54 -22.18 21.88
CA ARG A 22 15.32 -22.78 20.57
C ARG A 22 13.84 -23.13 20.55
N ARG A 23 13.01 -22.30 19.90
CA ARG A 23 11.63 -22.65 19.61
C ARG A 23 11.71 -23.98 18.89
N ARG A 24 11.28 -25.06 19.55
CA ARG A 24 11.09 -26.35 18.91
C ARG A 24 10.12 -26.08 17.76
N ARG A 25 10.62 -26.11 16.52
CA ARG A 25 9.75 -26.21 15.35
C ARG A 25 8.86 -27.44 15.59
N PRO A 26 7.53 -27.32 15.53
CA PRO A 26 6.68 -28.49 15.61
C PRO A 26 7.11 -29.47 14.52
N ARG A 27 7.56 -30.66 14.93
CA ARG A 27 7.91 -31.73 14.01
C ARG A 27 6.60 -32.29 13.45
N GLY A 28 6.30 -31.97 12.19
CA GLY A 28 5.20 -32.59 11.45
C GLY A 28 4.35 -31.67 10.58
N GLY A 29 4.50 -30.35 10.68
CA GLY A 29 3.82 -29.40 9.79
C GLY A 29 4.75 -28.93 8.68
N ARG A 30 4.30 -28.97 7.42
CA ARG A 30 5.01 -28.29 6.32
C ARG A 30 5.07 -26.80 6.67
N ASP A 31 6.26 -26.18 6.64
CA ASP A 31 6.36 -24.72 6.78
C ASP A 31 5.38 -24.05 5.79
N PRO A 32 4.62 -23.02 6.20
CA PRO A 32 3.70 -22.34 5.31
C PRO A 32 4.48 -21.82 4.11
N ARG A 33 3.97 -22.11 2.90
CA ARG A 33 4.56 -21.60 1.66
C ARG A 33 4.28 -20.10 1.56
N SER A 34 5.19 -19.34 0.94
CA SER A 34 4.97 -17.93 0.63
C SER A 34 3.74 -17.74 -0.26
N ALA A 35 3.06 -16.61 -0.09
CA ALA A 35 2.02 -16.17 -1.02
C ALA A 35 2.61 -16.04 -2.43
N GLN A 36 1.84 -16.46 -3.44
CA GLN A 36 2.26 -16.37 -4.85
C GLN A 36 1.87 -15.04 -5.48
N LEU A 37 0.69 -14.52 -5.10
CA LEU A 37 0.11 -13.28 -5.63
C LEU A 37 -0.75 -12.63 -4.53
N VAL A 38 -0.78 -11.31 -4.50
CA VAL A 38 -1.69 -10.50 -3.70
C VAL A 38 -2.37 -9.51 -4.63
N GLU A 39 -3.68 -9.43 -4.52
CA GLU A 39 -4.53 -8.51 -5.27
C GLU A 39 -5.50 -7.85 -4.31
N ILE A 40 -6.00 -6.68 -4.70
CA ILE A 40 -6.92 -5.90 -3.91
C ILE A 40 -8.24 -5.77 -4.67
N ALA A 41 -9.31 -6.24 -4.02
CA ALA A 41 -10.66 -6.10 -4.54
C ALA A 41 -11.33 -4.88 -3.90
N ILE A 42 -11.94 -4.03 -4.72
CA ILE A 42 -12.80 -2.94 -4.26
C ILE A 42 -14.24 -3.31 -4.60
N ASP A 43 -15.06 -3.50 -3.55
CA ASP A 43 -16.50 -3.70 -3.68
C ASP A 43 -17.14 -2.40 -4.19
N ALA A 44 -17.95 -2.49 -5.24
CA ALA A 44 -18.61 -1.32 -5.85
C ALA A 44 -20.01 -1.65 -6.38
N LEU A 45 -20.97 -0.75 -6.17
CA LEU A 45 -22.29 -0.79 -6.78
C LEU A 45 -22.27 -0.28 -8.23
N ASP A 46 -21.46 0.72 -8.52
CA ASP A 46 -21.22 1.28 -9.85
C ASP A 46 -19.71 1.35 -10.13
N ILE A 47 -19.18 0.27 -10.71
CA ILE A 47 -17.76 0.16 -11.06
C ILE A 47 -17.32 1.29 -11.99
N ALA A 48 -18.17 1.69 -12.95
CA ALA A 48 -17.82 2.73 -13.91
C ALA A 48 -17.67 4.10 -13.24
N ALA A 49 -18.40 4.34 -12.16
CA ALA A 49 -18.33 5.58 -11.40
C ALA A 49 -17.13 5.63 -10.42
N VAL A 50 -16.75 4.51 -9.79
CA VAL A 50 -15.64 4.50 -8.81
C VAL A 50 -14.27 4.27 -9.44
N ARG A 51 -14.17 3.48 -10.53
CA ARG A 51 -12.89 3.09 -11.13
C ARG A 51 -11.99 4.27 -11.52
N PRO A 52 -12.50 5.37 -12.13
CA PRO A 52 -11.67 6.51 -12.49
C PRO A 52 -10.96 7.15 -11.30
N PHE A 53 -11.64 7.26 -10.15
CA PHE A 53 -11.06 7.77 -8.91
C PHE A 53 -9.87 6.90 -8.47
N TRP A 54 -10.06 5.58 -8.41
CA TRP A 54 -9.01 4.65 -7.99
C TRP A 54 -7.82 4.64 -8.94
N LYS A 55 -8.07 4.73 -10.25
CA LYS A 55 -7.02 4.89 -11.26
C LYS A 55 -6.20 6.15 -11.01
N ALA A 56 -6.87 7.29 -10.79
CA ALA A 56 -6.22 8.57 -10.58
C ALA A 56 -5.46 8.63 -9.24
N VAL A 57 -6.09 8.26 -8.11
CA VAL A 57 -5.49 8.39 -6.78
C VAL A 57 -4.27 7.47 -6.61
N MET A 58 -4.31 6.26 -7.18
CA MET A 58 -3.19 5.31 -7.14
C MET A 58 -2.09 5.67 -8.15
N GLY A 59 -2.41 6.40 -9.22
CA GLY A 59 -1.50 6.62 -10.35
C GLY A 59 -1.32 5.36 -11.21
N TYR A 60 -2.34 4.50 -11.23
CA TYR A 60 -2.32 3.22 -11.95
C TYR A 60 -2.84 3.36 -13.38
N GLY A 61 -2.53 2.37 -14.23
CA GLY A 61 -3.00 2.25 -15.61
C GLY A 61 -3.98 1.10 -15.81
N ASP A 62 -4.59 1.04 -16.98
CA ASP A 62 -5.27 -0.18 -17.43
C ASP A 62 -4.24 -1.23 -17.86
N GLU A 63 -4.59 -2.51 -17.74
CA GLU A 63 -3.77 -3.60 -18.26
C GLU A 63 -3.65 -3.52 -19.80
N ALA A 64 -2.48 -3.86 -20.34
CA ALA A 64 -2.26 -3.78 -21.78
C ALA A 64 -3.20 -4.73 -22.54
N GLY A 65 -4.04 -4.17 -23.41
CA GLY A 65 -5.01 -4.93 -24.20
C GLY A 65 -6.33 -5.21 -23.48
N ALA A 66 -6.53 -4.68 -22.28
CA ALA A 66 -7.73 -4.82 -21.47
C ALA A 66 -8.17 -3.43 -20.95
N SER A 67 -9.40 -3.02 -21.23
CA SER A 67 -9.90 -1.69 -20.82
C SER A 67 -11.38 -1.70 -20.41
N GLY A 68 -11.92 -2.89 -20.18
CA GLY A 68 -13.25 -3.10 -19.67
C GLY A 68 -13.35 -2.68 -18.20
N PRO A 69 -14.56 -2.40 -17.71
CA PRO A 69 -14.76 -1.98 -16.32
C PRO A 69 -14.34 -3.04 -15.30
N GLN A 70 -14.37 -4.33 -15.67
CA GLN A 70 -13.94 -5.43 -14.81
C GLN A 70 -12.44 -5.76 -14.87
N ASP A 71 -11.70 -5.20 -15.82
CA ASP A 71 -10.26 -5.47 -15.95
C ASP A 71 -9.49 -4.82 -14.80
N PRO A 72 -8.38 -5.38 -14.31
CA PRO A 72 -7.65 -4.77 -13.20
C PRO A 72 -7.01 -3.43 -13.58
N LEU A 73 -6.73 -2.61 -12.57
CA LEU A 73 -5.79 -1.51 -12.64
C LEU A 73 -4.41 -2.02 -12.21
N ILE A 74 -3.39 -1.65 -12.98
CA ILE A 74 -2.02 -2.13 -12.82
C ILE A 74 -1.12 -0.96 -12.46
N ASP A 75 -0.25 -1.18 -11.46
CA ASP A 75 0.87 -0.27 -11.20
C ASP A 75 1.81 -0.28 -12.42
N PRO A 76 2.02 0.85 -13.12
CA PRO A 76 2.93 0.89 -14.26
C PRO A 76 4.38 0.53 -13.88
N ALA A 77 4.77 0.66 -12.61
CA ALA A 77 6.07 0.26 -12.11
C ALA A 77 6.13 -1.21 -11.62
N GLY A 78 4.99 -1.89 -11.51
CA GLY A 78 4.89 -3.28 -11.04
C GLY A 78 5.27 -3.50 -9.57
N GLN A 79 5.23 -2.45 -8.74
CA GLN A 79 5.63 -2.50 -7.33
C GLN A 79 4.47 -2.81 -6.40
N GLY A 80 3.28 -2.28 -6.72
CA GLY A 80 2.05 -2.52 -5.99
C GLY A 80 1.24 -3.70 -6.53
N PRO A 81 0.29 -4.23 -5.71
CA PRO A 81 -0.64 -5.25 -6.16
C PRO A 81 -1.61 -4.68 -7.21
N ALA A 82 -2.15 -5.55 -8.07
CA ALA A 82 -3.26 -5.18 -8.94
C ALA A 82 -4.51 -4.85 -8.12
N ILE A 83 -5.30 -3.90 -8.62
CA ILE A 83 -6.60 -3.52 -8.04
C ILE A 83 -7.69 -3.92 -9.02
N TRP A 84 -8.64 -4.73 -8.58
CA TRP A 84 -9.82 -5.11 -9.37
C TRP A 84 -11.10 -4.73 -8.63
N PHE A 85 -12.21 -4.70 -9.36
CA PHE A 85 -13.49 -4.24 -8.84
C PHE A 85 -14.50 -5.38 -8.78
N GLN A 86 -15.09 -5.58 -7.61
CA GLN A 86 -16.11 -6.58 -7.39
C GLN A 86 -17.49 -5.93 -7.47
N GLN A 87 -18.29 -6.33 -8.47
CA GLN A 87 -19.65 -5.85 -8.62
C GLN A 87 -20.51 -6.31 -7.45
N MET A 88 -21.14 -5.34 -6.79
CA MET A 88 -22.11 -5.56 -5.72
C MET A 88 -23.52 -5.25 -6.21
N HIS A 89 -24.51 -5.90 -5.58
CA HIS A 89 -25.94 -5.65 -5.85
C HIS A 89 -26.68 -5.10 -4.62
N ALA A 90 -25.99 -4.99 -3.48
CA ALA A 90 -26.50 -4.40 -2.26
C ALA A 90 -25.33 -3.77 -1.48
N PRO A 91 -25.55 -2.64 -0.78
CA PRO A 91 -24.49 -1.94 -0.07
C PRO A 91 -24.00 -2.73 1.14
N ARG A 92 -22.73 -2.54 1.51
CA ARG A 92 -22.24 -2.86 2.86
C ARG A 92 -22.47 -1.62 3.75
N PRO A 93 -23.32 -1.69 4.78
CA PRO A 93 -23.81 -0.49 5.47
C PRO A 93 -22.78 0.19 6.39
N GLN A 94 -21.62 -0.43 6.63
CA GLN A 94 -20.54 0.17 7.41
C GLN A 94 -19.49 0.74 6.48
N ARG A 95 -18.86 1.85 6.89
CA ARG A 95 -17.68 2.42 6.23
C ARG A 95 -16.61 1.34 6.04
N ASN A 96 -15.91 1.39 4.90
CA ASN A 96 -14.72 0.59 4.69
C ASN A 96 -13.71 0.85 5.83
N ARG A 97 -13.20 -0.22 6.44
CA ARG A 97 -12.26 -0.15 7.58
C ARG A 97 -10.81 -0.30 7.14
N ILE A 98 -10.58 -0.48 5.84
CA ILE A 98 -9.27 -0.46 5.20
C ILE A 98 -9.09 0.93 4.61
N HIS A 99 -7.87 1.44 4.68
CA HIS A 99 -7.50 2.74 4.14
C HIS A 99 -6.20 2.62 3.35
N PHE A 100 -6.13 3.33 2.24
CA PHE A 100 -5.00 3.32 1.32
C PHE A 100 -4.20 4.60 1.46
N ASP A 101 -2.97 4.52 1.96
CA ASP A 101 -2.08 5.67 2.06
C ASP A 101 -1.14 5.69 0.83
N VAL A 102 -1.47 6.53 -0.14
CA VAL A 102 -0.67 6.70 -1.37
C VAL A 102 0.39 7.76 -1.12
N SER A 103 1.63 7.33 -0.90
CA SER A 103 2.77 8.22 -0.70
C SER A 103 3.32 8.73 -2.03
N VAL A 104 3.38 10.05 -2.18
CA VAL A 104 3.91 10.72 -3.37
C VAL A 104 4.93 11.81 -2.99
N PRO A 105 5.79 12.23 -3.94
CA PRO A 105 6.56 13.46 -3.78
C PRO A 105 5.65 14.65 -3.43
N HIS A 106 6.14 15.55 -2.57
CA HIS A 106 5.35 16.69 -2.08
C HIS A 106 4.81 17.60 -3.20
N ASP A 107 5.57 17.74 -4.28
CA ASP A 107 5.26 18.50 -5.49
C ASP A 107 4.29 17.77 -6.42
N GLU A 108 4.15 16.45 -6.29
CA GLU A 108 3.18 15.64 -7.03
C GLU A 108 1.81 15.57 -6.32
N ALA A 109 1.77 15.77 -4.99
CA ALA A 109 0.52 15.68 -4.23
C ALA A 109 -0.61 16.58 -4.76
N PRO A 110 -0.38 17.86 -5.13
CA PRO A 110 -1.43 18.69 -5.73
C PRO A 110 -1.97 18.10 -7.03
N HIS A 111 -1.10 17.61 -7.92
CA HIS A 111 -1.53 16.99 -9.18
C HIS A 111 -2.38 15.75 -8.92
N ARG A 112 -1.94 14.90 -7.99
CA ARG A 112 -2.68 13.69 -7.62
C ARG A 112 -4.08 13.98 -7.09
N ILE A 113 -4.19 14.96 -6.21
CA ILE A 113 -5.47 15.39 -5.62
C ILE A 113 -6.36 15.95 -6.73
N THR A 114 -5.85 16.85 -7.58
CA THR A 114 -6.62 17.41 -8.70
C THR A 114 -7.12 16.32 -9.65
N ALA A 115 -6.28 15.34 -10.00
CA ALA A 115 -6.67 14.23 -10.87
C ALA A 115 -7.78 13.36 -10.24
N ALA A 116 -7.67 13.04 -8.95
CA ALA A 116 -8.68 12.27 -8.23
C ALA A 116 -10.02 13.00 -8.13
N LEU A 117 -10.01 14.31 -7.88
CA LEU A 117 -11.22 15.15 -7.87
C LEU A 117 -11.85 15.26 -9.26
N ALA A 118 -11.04 15.45 -10.31
CA ALA A 118 -11.53 15.48 -11.69
C ALA A 118 -12.15 14.14 -12.12
N ALA A 119 -11.73 13.03 -11.50
CA ALA A 119 -12.26 11.69 -11.72
C ALA A 119 -13.52 11.37 -10.89
N GLY A 120 -14.15 12.38 -10.28
CA GLY A 120 -15.39 12.22 -9.50
C GLY A 120 -15.16 11.99 -8.00
N GLY A 121 -13.90 12.02 -7.53
CA GLY A 121 -13.59 11.94 -6.11
C GLY A 121 -14.02 13.19 -5.33
N VAL A 122 -14.12 13.03 -4.02
CA VAL A 122 -14.44 14.09 -3.07
C VAL A 122 -13.31 14.24 -2.06
N LEU A 123 -12.88 15.48 -1.79
CA LEU A 123 -11.97 15.77 -0.67
C LEU A 123 -12.78 15.75 0.63
N LEU A 124 -12.49 14.80 1.50
CA LEU A 124 -13.15 14.68 2.80
C LEU A 124 -12.45 15.50 3.89
N SER A 125 -11.13 15.57 3.86
CA SER A 125 -10.35 16.31 4.86
C SER A 125 -8.96 16.68 4.36
N ASP A 126 -8.56 17.91 4.62
CA ASP A 126 -7.20 18.44 4.45
C ASP A 126 -6.60 18.92 5.78
N ALA A 127 -7.24 18.60 6.91
CA ALA A 127 -6.86 19.10 8.23
C ALA A 127 -5.44 18.69 8.68
N LYS A 128 -4.83 17.73 7.97
CA LYS A 128 -3.47 17.24 8.21
C LYS A 128 -2.52 17.52 7.05
N ALA A 129 -2.92 18.33 6.08
CA ALA A 129 -2.01 18.82 5.05
C ALA A 129 -0.82 19.57 5.68
N PRO A 130 0.41 19.43 5.15
CA PRO A 130 0.77 18.65 3.95
C PRO A 130 1.07 17.16 4.20
N ALA A 131 0.89 16.65 5.42
CA ALA A 131 1.17 15.24 5.73
C ALA A 131 0.27 14.29 4.96
N PHE A 132 -1.04 14.57 4.95
CA PHE A 132 -1.99 13.85 4.11
C PHE A 132 -3.30 14.61 3.88
N TRP A 133 -4.00 14.21 2.82
CA TRP A 133 -5.37 14.59 2.47
C TRP A 133 -6.20 13.31 2.33
N VAL A 134 -7.39 13.30 2.93
CA VAL A 134 -8.35 12.19 2.82
C VAL A 134 -9.31 12.48 1.68
N LEU A 135 -9.38 11.59 0.71
CA LEU A 135 -10.33 11.63 -0.40
C LEU A 135 -11.22 10.39 -0.36
N ALA A 136 -12.36 10.45 -1.04
CA ALA A 136 -13.21 9.30 -1.28
C ALA A 136 -13.70 9.24 -2.73
N ASP A 137 -13.99 8.02 -3.19
CA ASP A 137 -14.81 7.82 -4.38
C ASP A 137 -16.28 8.21 -4.13
N VAL A 138 -17.10 8.12 -5.17
CA VAL A 138 -18.53 8.45 -5.12
C VAL A 138 -19.36 7.52 -4.21
N GLU A 139 -18.83 6.35 -3.84
CA GLU A 139 -19.48 5.40 -2.92
C GLU A 139 -18.97 5.55 -1.48
N GLY A 140 -18.01 6.45 -1.23
CA GLY A 140 -17.46 6.73 0.09
C GLY A 140 -16.30 5.81 0.49
N ASN A 141 -15.69 5.07 -0.44
CA ASN A 141 -14.45 4.36 -0.15
C ASN A 141 -13.29 5.35 -0.09
N GLU A 142 -12.48 5.28 0.97
CA GLU A 142 -11.49 6.31 1.29
C GLU A 142 -10.06 5.91 0.92
N ALA A 143 -9.30 6.90 0.42
CA ALA A 143 -7.87 6.82 0.20
C ALA A 143 -7.21 8.16 0.61
N CYS A 144 -5.97 8.09 1.07
CA CYS A 144 -5.16 9.25 1.37
C CYS A 144 -4.09 9.48 0.31
N VAL A 145 -3.94 10.73 -0.11
CA VAL A 145 -2.70 11.21 -0.73
C VAL A 145 -1.82 11.71 0.39
N THR A 146 -0.58 11.22 0.46
CA THR A 146 0.31 11.51 1.58
C THR A 146 1.69 11.95 1.10
N THR A 147 2.35 12.77 1.90
CA THR A 147 3.73 13.19 1.64
C THR A 147 4.61 12.90 2.85
N TRP A 148 5.91 13.09 2.71
CA TRP A 148 6.86 13.02 3.82
C TRP A 148 6.84 14.28 4.71
N GLN A 149 6.21 15.37 4.26
CA GLN A 149 6.18 16.63 5.01
C GLN A 149 5.20 16.55 6.17
N GLY A 150 5.52 17.15 7.32
CA GLY A 150 4.57 17.29 8.44
C GLY A 150 4.16 16.00 9.13
N ARG A 151 4.96 14.93 9.01
CA ARG A 151 4.72 13.61 9.65
C ARG A 151 5.34 13.47 11.06
N ASP A 152 5.78 14.57 11.66
CA ASP A 152 6.39 14.63 13.00
C ASP A 152 5.40 14.28 14.14
#